data_AF-A0A3D3M2Z8-F1
#
_entry.id   AF-A0A3D3M2Z8-F1
#
_cell.length_a   1.000
_cell.length_b   1.000
_cell.length_c   1.000
_cell.angle_alpha   90.00
_cell.angle_beta   90.00
_cell.angle_gamma   90.00
#
_symmetry.space_group_name_H-M   'P 1'
#
loop_
_entity.id
_entity.type
_entity.pdbx_description
1 polymer ?
#
loop_
_entity_poly.entity_id
_entity_poly.type
_entity_poly.pdbx_seq_one_letter_code
_entity_poly.pdbx_strand_id
1 'polypeptide(L)'
;PPAGVELRYVIADPGSWLYFDPVRPVMQGDGFVMAEPTEACPGYNAWKYGTDGLPAWLPGDARTARARYIAARVDYLEGGLDSSAGKGAFYPVLDKSCAAMLQGPFRLQRGLGYAAYERELLKPEKPRRMLVAAGCGHRVECVLASVEGRALLFEQP
;
A
#
# COMPACT_ATOMS: atom_id res chain seq x y z
N PRO A 1 15.43 -0.18 17.45
CA PRO A 1 15.31 1.18 18.03
C PRO A 1 16.06 1.20 19.37
N PRO A 2 16.48 2.36 19.89
CA PRO A 2 17.02 2.46 21.26
C PRO A 2 16.06 1.83 22.27
N ALA A 3 16.58 1.35 23.41
CA ALA A 3 15.75 0.81 24.48
C ALA A 3 14.71 1.85 24.92
N GLY A 4 13.44 1.43 25.06
CA GLY A 4 12.32 2.31 25.39
C GLY A 4 11.70 3.08 24.21
N VAL A 5 12.21 2.89 22.98
CA VAL A 5 11.62 3.48 21.77
C VAL A 5 10.97 2.40 20.92
N GLU A 6 9.69 2.57 20.60
CA GLU A 6 9.00 1.75 19.60
C GLU A 6 9.00 2.44 18.22
N LEU A 7 9.06 1.63 17.16
CA LEU A 7 8.97 2.11 15.79
C LEU A 7 7.66 1.63 15.17
N ARG A 8 6.93 2.57 14.57
CA ARG A 8 5.75 2.32 13.76
C ARG A 8 5.83 3.11 12.47
N TYR A 9 5.13 2.62 11.45
CA TYR A 9 5.10 3.21 10.12
C TYR A 9 3.68 3.61 9.77
N VAL A 10 3.54 4.76 9.11
CA VAL A 10 2.31 5.15 8.41
C VAL A 10 2.68 5.28 6.94
N ILE A 11 2.08 4.46 6.08
CA ILE A 11 2.28 4.52 4.64
C ILE A 11 1.12 5.30 4.03
N ALA A 12 1.43 6.40 3.33
CA ALA A 12 0.44 7.35 2.84
C ALA A 12 0.49 7.53 1.32
N ASP A 13 -0.66 7.33 0.66
CA ASP A 13 -0.88 7.50 -0.79
C ASP A 13 0.22 6.95 -1.73
N PRO A 14 0.70 5.70 -1.62
CA PRO A 14 1.69 5.18 -2.54
C PRO A 14 1.18 5.13 -3.97
N GLY A 15 2.03 5.56 -4.90
CA GLY A 15 1.76 5.36 -6.33
C GLY A 15 1.72 3.88 -6.71
N SER A 16 2.51 3.01 -6.08
CA SER A 16 2.50 1.56 -6.31
C SER A 16 3.01 0.82 -5.07
N TRP A 17 2.59 -0.43 -4.91
CA TRP A 17 2.84 -1.27 -3.75
C TRP A 17 3.66 -2.50 -4.12
N LEU A 18 4.41 -3.01 -3.15
CA LEU A 18 5.10 -4.29 -3.25
C LEU A 18 4.23 -5.39 -2.64
N TYR A 19 4.02 -6.47 -3.40
CA TYR A 19 3.35 -7.68 -2.93
C TYR A 19 4.37 -8.79 -2.67
N PHE A 20 4.21 -9.55 -1.58
CA PHE A 20 5.09 -10.69 -1.28
C PHE A 20 4.66 -11.99 -1.98
N ASP A 21 3.49 -11.98 -2.61
CA ASP A 21 2.90 -13.07 -3.37
C ASP A 21 2.64 -12.61 -4.82
N PRO A 22 2.57 -13.54 -5.81
CA PRO A 22 2.33 -13.20 -7.22
C PRO A 22 0.90 -12.70 -7.49
N VAL A 23 0.00 -12.74 -6.52
CA VAL A 23 -1.38 -12.27 -6.69
C VAL A 23 -1.50 -10.74 -6.65
N ARG A 24 -2.52 -10.20 -7.31
CA ARG A 24 -2.90 -8.79 -7.27
C ARG A 24 -4.38 -8.66 -6.92
N PRO A 25 -4.80 -7.56 -6.26
CA PRO A 25 -6.19 -7.35 -5.90
C PRO A 25 -7.00 -7.02 -7.15
N VAL A 26 -8.02 -7.82 -7.42
CA VAL A 26 -9.01 -7.59 -8.47
C VAL A 26 -10.31 -7.14 -7.81
N MET A 27 -10.81 -5.97 -8.20
CA MET A 27 -12.06 -5.45 -7.65
C MET A 27 -13.24 -6.33 -8.11
N GLN A 28 -14.00 -6.85 -7.16
CA GLN A 28 -15.16 -7.69 -7.40
C GLN A 28 -16.31 -7.25 -6.49
N GLY A 29 -17.36 -6.66 -7.09
CA GLY A 29 -18.43 -6.04 -6.32
C GLY A 29 -17.92 -4.84 -5.52
N ASP A 30 -18.16 -4.86 -4.21
CA ASP A 30 -17.69 -3.87 -3.23
C ASP A 30 -16.36 -4.26 -2.56
N GLY A 31 -15.76 -5.39 -2.97
CA GLY A 31 -14.55 -5.95 -2.37
C GLY A 31 -13.43 -6.24 -3.36
N PHE A 32 -12.45 -7.01 -2.88
CA PHE A 32 -11.30 -7.46 -3.66
C PHE A 32 -11.14 -8.97 -3.52
N VAL A 33 -10.73 -9.62 -4.60
CA VAL A 33 -10.22 -10.99 -4.60
C VAL A 33 -8.76 -10.99 -5.03
N MET A 34 -7.97 -11.90 -4.46
CA MET A 34 -6.56 -12.05 -4.81
C MET A 34 -6.42 -13.06 -5.94
N ALA A 35 -5.93 -12.62 -7.09
CA ALA A 35 -5.71 -13.48 -8.25
C ALA A 35 -4.36 -13.20 -8.90
N GLU A 36 -3.73 -14.22 -9.48
CA GLU A 36 -2.61 -13.96 -10.37
C GLU A 36 -3.11 -13.25 -11.63
N PRO A 37 -2.38 -12.22 -12.12
CA PRO A 37 -2.74 -11.51 -13.34
C PRO A 37 -2.90 -12.46 -14.53
N THR A 38 -3.97 -12.28 -15.29
CA THR A 38 -4.19 -13.01 -16.55
C THR A 38 -3.79 -12.18 -17.77
N GLU A 39 -3.65 -10.87 -17.58
CA GLU A 39 -3.18 -9.94 -18.59
C GLU A 39 -1.69 -10.14 -18.87
N ALA A 40 -1.28 -9.93 -20.13
CA ALA A 40 0.12 -10.06 -20.52
C ALA A 40 0.96 -8.92 -19.92
N CYS A 41 1.57 -9.18 -18.77
CA CYS A 41 2.43 -8.24 -18.06
C CYS A 41 3.76 -8.89 -17.64
N PRO A 42 4.70 -9.11 -18.57
CA PRO A 42 5.96 -9.79 -18.25
C PRO A 42 6.73 -9.09 -17.13
N GLY A 43 7.18 -9.84 -16.14
CA GLY A 43 7.95 -9.30 -15.02
C GLY A 43 7.14 -8.45 -14.04
N TYR A 44 5.80 -8.55 -14.01
CA TYR A 44 4.97 -7.78 -13.07
C TYR A 44 5.30 -8.00 -11.59
N ASN A 45 5.96 -9.12 -11.28
CA ASN A 45 6.39 -9.49 -9.94
C ASN A 45 7.88 -9.17 -9.67
N ALA A 46 8.57 -8.56 -10.63
CA ALA A 46 9.90 -8.00 -10.42
C ALA A 46 9.86 -6.86 -9.39
N TRP A 47 10.97 -6.69 -8.68
CA TRP A 47 11.21 -5.52 -7.86
C TRP A 47 11.00 -4.24 -8.70
N LYS A 48 10.24 -3.25 -8.24
CA LYS A 48 9.72 -3.02 -6.88
C LYS A 48 8.27 -3.44 -6.63
N TYR A 49 7.61 -4.11 -7.57
CA TYR A 49 6.18 -4.46 -7.49
C TYR A 49 5.94 -5.82 -6.83
N GLY A 50 6.92 -6.71 -6.93
CA GLY A 50 6.98 -7.97 -6.19
C GLY A 50 8.38 -8.23 -5.65
N THR A 51 8.65 -9.50 -5.37
CA THR A 51 9.91 -9.93 -4.75
C THR A 51 10.88 -10.63 -5.71
N ASP A 52 10.56 -10.70 -7.01
CA ASP A 52 11.50 -11.27 -7.97
C ASP A 52 12.65 -10.30 -8.20
N GLY A 53 13.89 -10.82 -8.15
CA GLY A 53 15.08 -10.00 -8.35
C GLY A 53 15.27 -8.90 -7.30
N LEU A 54 14.97 -9.19 -6.01
CA LEU A 54 15.29 -8.27 -4.92
C LEU A 54 16.74 -7.77 -5.03
N PRO A 55 17.00 -6.46 -4.89
CA PRO A 55 18.34 -5.92 -4.99
C PRO A 55 19.31 -6.56 -3.98
N ALA A 56 20.51 -6.91 -4.44
CA ALA A 56 21.53 -7.59 -3.62
C ALA A 56 22.01 -6.78 -2.39
N TRP A 57 21.77 -5.46 -2.38
CA TRP A 57 22.08 -4.59 -1.25
C TRP A 57 21.01 -4.62 -0.15
N LEU A 58 19.84 -5.22 -0.38
CA LEU A 58 18.84 -5.42 0.67
C LEU A 58 19.28 -6.57 1.60
N PRO A 59 19.20 -6.39 2.92
CA PRO A 59 19.59 -7.43 3.85
C PRO A 59 18.54 -8.54 3.92
N GLY A 60 18.91 -9.74 3.46
CA GLY A 60 18.09 -10.96 3.55
C GLY A 60 17.36 -11.31 2.25
N ASP A 61 16.57 -12.38 2.32
CA ASP A 61 15.74 -12.87 1.21
C ASP A 61 14.28 -12.37 1.33
N ALA A 62 13.46 -12.65 0.31
CA ALA A 62 12.04 -12.28 0.28
C ALA A 62 11.26 -12.82 1.49
N ARG A 63 11.61 -14.02 1.96
CA ARG A 63 11.00 -14.66 3.14
C ARG A 63 11.34 -13.90 4.42
N THR A 64 12.59 -13.49 4.58
CA THR A 64 13.04 -12.68 5.73
C THR A 64 12.38 -11.31 5.71
N ALA A 65 12.28 -10.68 4.53
CA ALA A 65 11.57 -9.42 4.36
C ALA A 65 10.08 -9.55 4.71
N ARG A 66 9.42 -10.61 4.24
CA ARG A 66 8.01 -10.92 4.56
C ARG A 66 7.79 -11.07 6.06
N ALA A 67 8.63 -11.86 6.73
CA ALA A 67 8.51 -12.07 8.18
C ALA A 67 8.68 -10.77 8.97
N ARG A 68 9.68 -9.95 8.60
CA ARG A 68 9.89 -8.63 9.22
C ARG A 68 8.72 -7.69 8.98
N TYR A 69 8.14 -7.70 7.77
CA TYR A 69 7.01 -6.85 7.44
C TYR A 69 5.75 -7.28 8.21
N ILE A 70 5.47 -8.58 8.31
CA ILE A 70 4.35 -9.14 9.09
C ILE A 70 4.41 -8.71 10.56
N ALA A 71 5.61 -8.70 11.16
CA ALA A 71 5.83 -8.29 12.55
C ALA A 71 5.83 -6.76 12.77
N ALA A 72 5.98 -5.96 11.71
CA ALA A 72 6.05 -4.51 11.81
C ALA A 72 4.68 -3.88 12.15
N ARG A 73 4.71 -2.82 12.97
CA ARG A 73 3.55 -1.95 13.20
C ARG A 73 3.39 -1.00 12.01
N VAL A 74 2.45 -1.30 11.13
CA VAL A 74 2.18 -0.51 9.92
C VAL A 74 0.69 -0.13 9.91
N ASP A 75 0.42 1.15 9.72
CA ASP A 75 -0.91 1.66 9.40
C ASP A 75 -0.89 2.33 8.02
N TYR A 76 -2.06 2.47 7.40
CA TYR A 76 -2.24 3.04 6.08
C TYR A 76 -3.16 4.24 6.10
N LEU A 77 -2.84 5.20 5.23
CA LEU A 77 -3.59 6.43 5.06
C LEU A 77 -3.75 6.72 3.56
N GLU A 78 -4.98 6.89 3.11
CA GLU A 78 -5.26 7.24 1.71
C GLU A 78 -6.14 8.49 1.64
N GLY A 79 -5.92 9.34 0.63
CA GLY A 79 -6.79 10.44 0.28
C GLY A 79 -8.08 9.93 -0.36
N GLY A 80 -9.24 10.27 0.21
CA GLY A 80 -10.54 9.81 -0.31
C GLY A 80 -10.87 10.29 -1.74
N LEU A 81 -10.23 11.36 -2.21
CA LEU A 81 -10.35 11.89 -3.56
C LEU A 81 -9.16 11.51 -4.47
N ASP A 82 -8.18 10.74 -3.99
CA ASP A 82 -7.08 10.19 -4.81
C ASP A 82 -7.52 8.95 -5.61
N SER A 83 -8.67 9.10 -6.27
CA SER A 83 -9.47 8.04 -6.87
C SER A 83 -9.90 8.37 -8.31
N SER A 84 -9.27 9.37 -8.93
CA SER A 84 -9.60 9.83 -10.29
C SER A 84 -8.40 10.45 -11.01
N ALA A 85 -8.57 10.73 -12.31
CA ALA A 85 -7.64 11.55 -13.09
C ALA A 85 -7.88 13.07 -12.92
N GLY A 86 -8.76 13.47 -11.99
CA GLY A 86 -9.20 14.84 -11.79
C GLY A 86 -8.17 15.75 -11.11
N LYS A 87 -8.54 17.03 -10.97
CA LYS A 87 -7.72 18.01 -10.24
C LYS A 87 -7.47 17.55 -8.81
N GLY A 88 -6.23 17.69 -8.35
CA GLY A 88 -5.84 17.33 -6.98
C GLY A 88 -5.41 15.87 -6.79
N ALA A 89 -5.60 14.97 -7.76
CA ALA A 89 -5.09 13.59 -7.70
C ALA A 89 -3.65 13.45 -8.23
N PHE A 90 -3.09 14.50 -8.82
CA PHE A 90 -1.75 14.50 -9.44
C PHE A 90 -1.55 13.29 -10.38
N TYR A 91 -2.59 12.95 -11.14
CA TYR A 91 -2.61 11.79 -12.03
C TYR A 91 -1.49 11.73 -13.08
N PRO A 92 -0.97 12.86 -13.63
CA PRO A 92 0.16 12.81 -14.56
C PRO A 92 1.38 12.07 -13.99
N VAL A 93 1.67 12.20 -12.69
CA VAL A 93 2.83 11.57 -12.03
C VAL A 93 2.53 10.20 -11.42
N LEU A 94 1.29 9.72 -11.49
CA LEU A 94 0.94 8.36 -11.04
C LEU A 94 1.72 7.31 -11.85
N ASP A 95 2.24 6.29 -11.18
CA ASP A 95 2.87 5.13 -11.82
C ASP A 95 1.82 4.37 -12.66
N LYS A 96 1.97 4.46 -13.97
CA LYS A 96 1.08 3.84 -14.97
C LYS A 96 1.77 2.70 -15.71
N SER A 97 2.88 2.18 -15.17
CA SER A 97 3.49 0.96 -15.70
C SER A 97 2.51 -0.21 -15.60
N CYS A 98 2.67 -1.20 -16.48
CA CYS A 98 1.80 -2.37 -16.51
C CYS A 98 1.65 -3.03 -15.13
N ALA A 99 2.78 -3.26 -14.45
CA ALA A 99 2.81 -3.88 -13.12
C ALA A 99 2.08 -3.06 -12.04
N ALA A 100 2.14 -1.72 -12.10
CA ALA A 100 1.41 -0.85 -11.20
C ALA A 100 -0.10 -0.82 -11.50
N MET A 101 -0.47 -0.88 -12.79
CA MET A 101 -1.88 -0.88 -13.20
C MET A 101 -2.64 -2.14 -12.79
N LEU A 102 -1.95 -3.27 -12.64
CA LEU A 102 -2.51 -4.50 -12.06
C LEU A 102 -2.96 -4.34 -10.60
N GLN A 103 -2.54 -3.29 -9.91
CA GLN A 103 -2.92 -3.00 -8.54
C GLN A 103 -4.17 -2.10 -8.45
N GLY A 104 -4.66 -1.61 -9.60
CA GLY A 104 -5.79 -0.70 -9.71
C GLY A 104 -5.45 0.62 -10.43
N PRO A 105 -6.46 1.41 -10.82
CA PRO A 105 -6.26 2.60 -11.66
C PRO A 105 -5.79 3.85 -10.90
N PHE A 106 -6.08 3.96 -9.60
CA PHE A 106 -5.74 5.14 -8.78
C PHE A 106 -5.28 4.74 -7.37
N ARG A 107 -4.68 5.67 -6.61
CA ARG A 107 -3.99 5.35 -5.35
C ARG A 107 -4.93 4.85 -4.27
N LEU A 108 -6.11 5.46 -4.11
CA LEU A 108 -7.11 5.00 -3.15
C LEU A 108 -7.46 3.51 -3.38
N GLN A 109 -7.78 3.12 -4.61
CA GLN A 109 -8.10 1.73 -4.93
C GLN A 109 -6.89 0.81 -4.70
N ARG A 110 -5.68 1.26 -5.03
CA ARG A 110 -4.43 0.50 -4.78
C ARG A 110 -4.21 0.26 -3.29
N GLY A 111 -4.38 1.28 -2.45
CA GLY A 111 -4.26 1.18 -1.00
C GLY A 111 -5.32 0.25 -0.40
N LEU A 112 -6.59 0.41 -0.78
CA LEU A 112 -7.68 -0.45 -0.31
C LEU A 112 -7.47 -1.92 -0.73
N GLY A 113 -7.03 -2.15 -1.96
CA GLY A 113 -6.67 -3.48 -2.47
C GLY A 113 -5.50 -4.09 -1.70
N TYR A 114 -4.48 -3.28 -1.39
CA TYR A 114 -3.34 -3.73 -0.59
C TYR A 114 -3.77 -4.14 0.84
N ALA A 115 -4.60 -3.34 1.50
CA ALA A 115 -5.13 -3.68 2.82
C ALA A 115 -5.98 -4.97 2.80
N ALA A 116 -6.70 -5.25 1.70
CA ALA A 116 -7.39 -6.52 1.51
C ALA A 116 -6.41 -7.69 1.36
N TYR A 117 -5.38 -7.54 0.52
CA TYR A 117 -4.31 -8.52 0.32
C TYR A 117 -3.65 -8.89 1.65
N GLU A 118 -3.29 -7.88 2.45
CA GLU A 118 -2.63 -8.13 3.72
C GLU A 118 -3.49 -8.91 4.70
N ARG A 119 -4.76 -8.53 4.82
CA ARG A 119 -5.71 -9.20 5.71
C ARG A 119 -5.91 -10.67 5.32
N GLU A 120 -5.95 -10.95 4.01
CA GLU A 120 -6.23 -12.28 3.49
C GLU A 120 -4.99 -13.19 3.53
N LEU A 121 -3.83 -12.69 3.09
CA LEU A 121 -2.66 -13.51 2.78
C LEU A 121 -1.45 -13.25 3.68
N LEU A 122 -1.19 -11.99 4.07
CA LEU A 122 -0.06 -11.71 4.96
C LEU A 122 -0.38 -11.99 6.43
N LYS A 123 -1.62 -11.74 6.84
CA LYS A 123 -2.13 -11.95 8.22
C LYS A 123 -1.16 -11.37 9.26
N PRO A 124 -0.98 -10.03 9.28
CA PRO A 124 -0.01 -9.39 10.16
C PRO A 124 -0.27 -9.73 11.63
N GLU A 125 0.80 -9.80 12.43
CA GLU A 125 0.72 -10.19 13.85
C GLU A 125 -0.12 -9.19 14.68
N LYS A 126 -0.15 -7.93 14.25
CA LYS A 126 -0.96 -6.88 14.84
C LYS A 126 -1.98 -6.37 13.81
N PRO A 127 -3.23 -6.07 14.23
CA PRO A 127 -4.19 -5.42 13.35
C PRO A 127 -3.63 -4.11 12.81
N ARG A 128 -3.84 -3.88 11.51
CA ARG A 128 -3.42 -2.66 10.81
C ARG A 128 -4.65 -1.82 10.50
N ARG A 129 -4.56 -0.52 10.73
CA ARG A 129 -5.63 0.41 10.37
C ARG A 129 -5.39 0.88 8.94
N MET A 130 -6.48 1.01 8.19
CA MET A 130 -6.54 1.70 6.90
C MET A 130 -7.55 2.82 7.06
N LEU A 131 -7.09 4.06 7.14
CA LEU A 131 -7.97 5.22 7.22
C LEU A 131 -7.97 5.99 5.91
N VAL A 132 -9.11 6.57 5.59
CA VAL A 132 -9.30 7.37 4.37
C VAL A 132 -9.57 8.81 4.77
N ALA A 133 -8.67 9.72 4.43
CA ALA A 133 -8.80 11.15 4.65
C ALA A 133 -9.87 11.73 3.72
N ALA A 134 -11.09 11.89 4.25
CA ALA A 134 -12.23 12.36 3.47
C ALA A 134 -11.95 13.76 2.87
N GLY A 135 -12.27 13.94 1.59
CA GLY A 135 -12.09 15.22 0.89
C GLY A 135 -10.66 15.58 0.50
N CYS A 136 -9.66 14.73 0.79
CA CYS A 136 -8.28 14.94 0.36
C CYS A 136 -7.97 14.14 -0.91
N GLY A 137 -7.35 14.79 -1.90
CA GLY A 137 -6.67 14.12 -3.03
C GLY A 137 -5.21 13.80 -2.68
N HIS A 138 -4.34 13.77 -3.68
CA HIS A 138 -2.90 13.53 -3.51
C HIS A 138 -2.14 14.78 -3.01
N ARG A 139 -2.53 15.29 -1.83
CA ARG A 139 -1.96 16.48 -1.19
C ARG A 139 -1.54 16.18 0.24
N VAL A 140 -0.24 16.12 0.48
CA VAL A 140 0.36 15.74 1.77
C VAL A 140 -0.13 16.64 2.90
N GLU A 141 -0.24 17.95 2.67
CA GLU A 141 -0.71 18.92 3.64
C GLU A 141 -2.19 18.74 4.02
N CYS A 142 -2.99 18.11 3.15
CA CYS A 142 -4.37 17.74 3.44
C CYS A 142 -4.42 16.41 4.19
N VAL A 143 -3.77 15.38 3.63
CA VAL A 143 -3.86 13.99 4.10
C VAL A 143 -3.27 13.83 5.50
N LEU A 144 -2.05 14.33 5.74
CA LEU A 144 -1.41 14.19 7.05
C LEU A 144 -2.07 15.06 8.12
N ALA A 145 -2.64 16.21 7.74
CA ALA A 145 -3.32 17.11 8.67
C ALA A 145 -4.78 16.76 8.93
N SER A 146 -5.35 15.77 8.22
CA SER A 146 -6.76 15.36 8.39
C SER A 146 -7.01 14.78 9.78
N VAL A 147 -8.29 14.56 10.11
CA VAL A 147 -8.67 13.91 11.38
C VAL A 147 -8.05 12.50 11.44
N GLU A 148 -8.12 11.77 10.34
CA GLU A 148 -7.58 10.43 10.15
C GLU A 148 -6.05 10.43 10.22
N GLY A 149 -5.39 11.35 9.51
CA GLY A 149 -3.94 11.48 9.52
C GLY A 149 -3.40 11.74 10.92
N ARG A 150 -4.00 12.68 11.67
CA ARG A 150 -3.62 12.95 13.05
C ARG A 150 -3.88 11.75 13.98
N ALA A 151 -4.98 11.03 13.80
CA ALA A 151 -5.31 9.84 14.59
C ALA A 151 -4.28 8.71 14.41
N LEU A 152 -3.77 8.51 13.19
CA LEU A 152 -2.69 7.57 12.93
C LEU A 152 -1.34 8.11 13.43
N LEU A 153 -1.03 9.37 13.20
CA LEU A 153 0.30 9.95 13.46
C LEU A 153 0.58 10.26 14.92
N PHE A 154 -0.42 10.47 15.78
CA PHE A 154 -0.16 10.91 17.14
C PHE A 154 -0.73 10.02 18.24
N GLU A 155 -1.51 8.97 17.91
CA GLU A 155 -2.25 8.16 18.90
C GLU A 155 -3.00 9.09 19.88
N GLN A 156 -4.23 9.50 19.54
CA GLN A 156 -5.02 10.31 20.48
C GLN A 156 -5.17 9.55 21.81
N PRO A 157 -4.96 10.22 22.96
CA PRO A 157 -5.03 9.59 24.28
C PRO A 157 -6.39 8.97 24.57
#